data_AF-A0A9P0P4J2-F1
#
_entry.id   AF-A0A9P0P4J2-F1
#
_cell.length_a   1.000
_cell.length_b   1.000
_cell.length_c   1.000
_cell.angle_alpha   90.00
_cell.angle_beta   90.00
_cell.angle_gamma   90.00
#
_symmetry.space_group_name_H-M   'P 1'
#
loop_
_entity.id
_entity.type
_entity.pdbx_description
1 polymer ?
#
loop_
_entity_poly.entity_id
_entity_poly.type
_entity_poly.pdbx_seq_one_letter_code
_entity_poly.pdbx_strand_id
1 'polypeptide(L)' 'MKICLRYLGDPGYQQGIDLGLGVSQATVSRTVDRVVNSIVAQSNEWIKFPTTNHDLMEAKGIWQSMYKFILLQVQK' A
#
# COMPACT_ATOMS: atom_id res chain seq x y z
N MET A 1 12.90 -2.42 -6.45
CA MET A 1 12.45 -1.32 -5.56
C MET A 1 13.07 0.02 -5.94
N LYS A 2 14.39 0.25 -5.79
CA LYS A 2 15.04 1.56 -6.01
C LYS A 2 14.72 2.24 -7.36
N ILE A 3 14.71 1.49 -8.46
CA ILE A 3 14.32 1.98 -9.79
C ILE A 3 12.88 2.53 -9.78
N CYS A 4 11.91 1.73 -9.30
CA CYS A 4 10.50 2.12 -9.25
C CYS A 4 10.26 3.31 -8.32
N LEU A 5 10.91 3.35 -7.15
CA LEU A 5 10.78 4.47 -6.21
C LEU A 5 11.32 5.77 -6.80
N ARG A 6 12.46 5.73 -7.48
CA ARG A 6 13.01 6.91 -8.17
C ARG A 6 12.15 7.34 -9.35
N TYR A 7 11.59 6.38 -10.10
CA TYR A 7 10.68 6.65 -11.21
C TYR A 7 9.38 7.34 -10.77
N LEU A 8 8.85 6.98 -9.60
CA LEU A 8 7.63 7.57 -9.05
C LEU A 8 7.87 8.89 -8.29
N GLY A 9 9.06 9.06 -7.70
CA GLY A 9 9.40 10.21 -6.87
C GLY A 9 9.74 11.49 -7.64
N ASP A 10 10.02 11.42 -8.94
CA ASP A 10 10.35 12.58 -9.76
C ASP A 10 9.77 12.44 -11.20
N PRO A 11 8.62 13.09 -11.48
CA PRO A 11 7.97 13.05 -12.79
C PRO A 11 8.82 13.63 -13.93
N GLY A 12 9.73 14.57 -13.63
CA GLY A 12 10.62 15.19 -14.62
C GLY A 12 11.84 14.33 -14.96
N TYR A 13 12.13 13.32 -14.14
CA TYR A 13 13.33 12.48 -14.22
C TYR A 13 13.09 11.13 -14.90
N GLN A 14 11.89 10.88 -15.43
CA GLN A 14 11.56 9.61 -16.10
C GLN A 14 12.45 9.32 -17.32
N GLN A 15 13.05 10.38 -17.90
CA GLN A 15 14.13 10.30 -18.88
C GLN A 15 15.48 10.45 -18.16
N GLY A 16 16.37 9.46 -18.28
CA GLY A 16 17.72 9.50 -17.70
C GLY A 16 17.93 8.72 -16.40
N ILE A 17 16.90 8.06 -15.86
CA ILE A 17 17.04 7.11 -14.73
C ILE A 17 17.98 5.95 -15.11
N ASP A 18 17.92 5.52 -16.36
CA ASP A 18 18.76 4.50 -16.95
C ASP A 18 20.25 4.89 -16.85
N LEU A 19 20.59 6.13 -17.23
CA LEU A 19 21.94 6.69 -17.09
C LEU A 19 22.38 6.82 -15.62
N GLY A 20 21.51 7.36 -14.76
CA GLY A 20 21.82 7.56 -13.33
C GLY A 20 21.93 6.26 -12.51
N LEU A 21 21.47 5.13 -13.06
CA LEU A 21 21.53 3.82 -12.43
C LEU A 21 22.38 2.80 -13.20
N GLY A 22 22.96 3.19 -14.35
CA GLY A 22 23.80 2.32 -15.18
C GLY A 22 23.05 1.13 -15.79
N VAL A 23 21.75 1.26 -16.05
CA VAL A 23 20.89 0.20 -16.62
C VAL A 23 20.27 0.69 -17.92
N SER A 24 19.68 -0.19 -18.72
CA SER A 24 18.93 0.23 -19.91
C SER A 24 17.54 0.75 -19.57
N GLN A 25 17.01 1.68 -20.36
CA GLN A 25 15.65 2.18 -20.18
C GLN A 25 14.60 1.07 -20.26
N ALA A 26 14.80 0.05 -21.10
CA ALA A 26 13.93 -1.14 -21.14
C ALA A 26 13.91 -1.88 -19.79
N THR A 27 15.02 -1.92 -19.07
CA THR A 27 15.11 -2.50 -17.72
C THR A 27 14.38 -1.66 -16.69
N VAL A 28 14.43 -0.33 -16.83
CA VAL A 28 13.65 0.61 -16.02
C VAL A 28 12.15 0.33 -16.21
N SER A 29 11.66 0.35 -17.46
CA SER A 29 10.25 0.13 -17.78
C SER A 29 9.75 -1.23 -17.26
N ARG A 30 10.47 -2.32 -17.52
CA ARG A 30 10.11 -3.66 -17.02
C ARG A 30 10.07 -3.73 -15.50
N THR A 31 11.00 -3.04 -14.84
CA THR A 31 11.05 -3.05 -13.37
C THR A 31 9.89 -2.28 -12.76
N VAL A 32 9.54 -1.13 -13.34
CA VAL A 32 8.40 -0.32 -12.91
C VAL A 32 7.10 -1.11 -13.11
N ASP A 33 6.88 -1.64 -14.31
CA ASP A 33 5.69 -2.42 -14.64
C ASP A 33 5.51 -3.61 -13.68
N ARG A 34 6.55 -4.41 -13.47
CA ARG A 34 6.52 -5.54 -12.54
C ARG A 34 6.14 -5.11 -11.11
N VAL A 35 6.73 -4.03 -10.61
CA VAL A 35 6.47 -3.56 -9.24
C VAL A 35 5.06 -3.01 -9.11
N VAL A 36 4.60 -2.20 -10.07
CA VAL A 36 3.24 -1.63 -10.08
C VAL A 36 2.20 -2.76 -10.14
N ASN A 37 2.37 -3.74 -11.02
CA ASN A 37 1.45 -4.87 -11.13
C ASN A 37 1.40 -5.71 -9.84
N SER A 38 2.54 -5.84 -9.15
CA SER A 38 2.59 -6.53 -7.85
C SER A 38 1.86 -5.75 -6.75
N ILE A 39 1.98 -4.42 -6.75
CA ILE A 39 1.24 -3.54 -5.83
C ILE A 39 -0.26 -3.62 -6.07
N VAL A 40 -0.69 -3.54 -7.34
CA VAL A 40 -2.10 -3.64 -7.73
C VAL A 40 -2.68 -5.01 -7.39
N ALA A 41 -1.92 -6.09 -7.57
CA ALA A 41 -2.37 -7.43 -7.18
C ALA A 41 -2.65 -7.54 -5.68
N GLN A 42 -1.86 -6.86 -4.83
CA GLN A 42 -2.03 -6.88 -3.37
C GLN A 42 -2.97 -5.80 -2.84
N SER A 43 -3.30 -4.76 -3.62
CA SER A 43 -4.05 -3.60 -3.13
C SER A 43 -5.46 -3.94 -2.63
N ASN A 44 -6.04 -5.04 -3.10
CA ASN A 44 -7.35 -5.52 -2.64
C ASN A 44 -7.34 -6.03 -1.19
N GLU A 45 -6.17 -6.46 -0.69
CA GLU A 45 -5.98 -6.99 0.66
C GLU A 45 -5.52 -5.91 1.66
N TRP A 46 -5.23 -4.70 1.18
CA TRP A 46 -4.76 -3.62 2.04
C TRP A 46 -5.85 -3.13 2.98
N ILE A 47 -5.42 -2.63 4.14
CA ILE A 47 -6.30 -1.98 5.11
C ILE A 47 -6.95 -0.78 4.42
N LYS A 48 -8.26 -0.86 4.23
CA LYS A 48 -9.07 0.25 3.73
C LYS A 48 -9.50 1.09 4.93
N PHE A 49 -9.04 2.33 4.97
CA PHE A 49 -9.50 3.26 6.00
C PHE A 49 -10.96 3.65 5.71
N PRO A 50 -11.84 3.61 6.72
CA PRO A 50 -13.21 4.10 6.61
C PRO A 50 -13.24 5.52 6.06
N THR A 51 -14.04 5.76 5.01
CA THR A 51 -14.20 7.10 4.44
C THR A 51 -15.49 7.77 4.91
N THR A 52 -16.43 6.97 5.43
CA THR A 52 -17.69 7.45 5.99
C THR A 52 -17.87 6.98 7.43
N ASN A 53 -18.76 7.66 8.15
CA ASN A 53 -19.18 7.20 9.48
C ASN A 53 -19.85 5.83 9.44
N HIS A 54 -20.50 5.48 8.32
CA HIS A 54 -21.11 4.17 8.13
C HIS A 54 -20.04 3.07 8.07
N ASP A 55 -19.02 3.25 7.22
CA ASP A 55 -17.88 2.33 7.09
C ASP A 55 -17.19 2.11 8.44
N LEU A 56 -17.07 3.17 9.24
CA LEU A 56 -16.45 3.10 10.56
C LEU A 56 -17.28 2.25 11.53
N MET A 57 -18.61 2.40 11.52
CA MET A 57 -19.51 1.62 12.37
C MET A 57 -19.55 0.16 11.98
N GLU A 58 -19.56 -0.14 10.68
CA GLU A 58 -19.48 -1.50 10.15
C GLU A 58 -18.16 -2.16 10.58
N ALA A 59 -17.02 -1.51 10.32
CA ALA A 59 -15.70 -2.01 10.69
C ALA A 59 -15.58 -2.23 12.21
N LYS A 60 -16.12 -1.31 13.03
CA LYS A 60 -16.17 -1.45 14.49
C LYS A 60 -17.01 -2.66 14.93
N GLY A 61 -18.17 -2.87 14.31
CA GLY A 61 -19.04 -4.02 14.59
C GLY A 61 -18.36 -5.35 14.28
N ILE A 62 -17.69 -5.44 13.12
CA ILE A 62 -16.90 -6.61 12.73
C ILE A 62 -15.75 -6.85 13.73
N TRP A 63 -15.03 -5.79 14.11
CA TRP A 63 -13.93 -5.92 15.07
C TRP A 63 -14.42 -6.38 16.46
N GLN A 64 -15.53 -5.82 16.94
CA GLN A 64 -16.14 -6.23 18.23
C GLN A 64 -16.67 -7.67 18.21
N SER A 65 -17.13 -8.18 17.05
CA SER A 65 -17.58 -9.57 16.95
C SER A 65 -16.42 -10.57 16.97
N MET A 66 -15.26 -10.18 16.42
CA MET A 66 -14.05 -11.00 16.41
C MET A 66 -13.34 -11.03 17.78
N TYR A 67 -13.40 -9.93 18.53
CA TYR A 67 -12.72 -9.80 19.81
C TYR A 67 -13.70 -9.60 20.97
N LYS A 68 -14.01 -10.70 21.70
CA LYS A 68 -14.64 -10.60 23.01
C LYS A 68 -13.63 -10.06 24.03
N PHE A 69 -13.64 -8.76 24.24
CA PHE A 69 -12.99 -8.19 25.43
C PHE A 69 -13.79 -8.61 26.65
N ILE A 70 -13.32 -9.65 27.35
CA ILE A 70 -13.77 -9.92 28.71
C ILE A 70 -13.27 -8.76 29.55
N LEU A 71 -14.12 -7.76 29.76
CA LEU A 71 -13.93 -6.79 30.81
C LEU A 71 -13.91 -7.59 32.11
N LEU A 72 -12.72 -7.85 32.66
CA LEU A 72 -12.56 -8.16 34.06
C LEU A 72 -13.15 -6.95 34.80
N GLN A 73 -14.40 -7.08 35.22
CA GLN A 73 -15.03 -6.16 36.14
C GLN A 73 -14.18 -6.20 37.41
N VAL A 74 -13.27 -5.24 37.57
CA VAL A 74 -12.62 -4.97 38.85
C VAL A 74 -13.73 -4.47 39.76
N GLN A 75 -14.35 -5.42 40.47
CA GLN A 75 -15.26 -5.13 41.57
C GLN A 75 -14.44 -4.40 42.63
N LYS A 76 -14.77 -3.12 42.86
CA LYS A 76 -14.30 -2.35 44.01
C LYS A 76 -15.09 -2.71 45.25
#